data_AF-U7VCZ5-F1
#
_entry.id   AF-U7VCZ5-F1
#
_cell.length_a   1.000
_cell.length_b   1.000
_cell.length_c   1.000
_cell.angle_alpha   90.00
_cell.angle_beta   90.00
_cell.angle_gamma   90.00
#
_symmetry.space_group_name_H-M   'P 1'
#
loop_
_entity.id
_entity.type
_entity.pdbx_description
1 polymer ?
#
loop_
_entity_poly.entity_id
_entity_poly.type
_entity_poly.pdbx_seq_one_letter_code
_entity_poly.pdbx_strand_id
1 'polypeptide(L)'
;MSLTSKKRAFLRKRAHNLEPIFRIGKEGFSETLAQGVLEALIPRELIKVKILQNSEADKNEVAYQIAEMIEAEVVGIIGRTIIFYKENQDKPTISLELKAVK
;
A
#
# COMPACT_ATOMS: atom_id res chain seq x y z
N MET A 1 8.29 -12.98 -1.32
CA MET A 1 9.13 -12.67 -2.50
C MET A 1 9.62 -11.24 -2.34
N SER A 2 10.86 -11.00 -1.91
CA SER A 2 11.28 -9.65 -1.50
C SER A 2 11.28 -8.65 -2.66
N LEU A 3 10.61 -7.52 -2.48
CA LEU A 3 10.62 -6.40 -3.44
C LEU A 3 12.03 -5.80 -3.59
N THR A 4 12.69 -6.08 -4.72
CA THR A 4 13.97 -5.45 -5.09
C THR A 4 13.80 -3.96 -5.37
N SER A 5 14.91 -3.20 -5.32
CA SER A 5 14.89 -1.74 -5.54
C SER A 5 14.25 -1.34 -6.88
N LYS A 6 14.49 -2.11 -7.96
CA LYS A 6 13.88 -1.88 -9.27
C LYS A 6 12.37 -2.10 -9.26
N LYS A 7 11.90 -3.19 -8.64
CA LYS A 7 10.48 -3.50 -8.49
C LYS A 7 9.76 -2.44 -7.66
N ARG A 8 10.39 -1.95 -6.58
CA ARG A 8 9.89 -0.81 -5.80
C ARG A 8 9.76 0.45 -6.63
N ALA A 9 10.76 0.77 -7.46
CA ALA A 9 10.70 1.93 -8.35
C ALA A 9 9.56 1.82 -9.38
N PHE A 10 9.36 0.63 -9.97
CA PHE A 10 8.24 0.35 -10.87
C PHE A 10 6.88 0.57 -10.19
N LEU A 11 6.68 -0.02 -9.01
CA LEU A 11 5.45 0.14 -8.24
C LEU A 11 5.21 1.60 -7.82
N ARG A 12 6.26 2.34 -7.43
CA ARG A 12 6.13 3.78 -7.14
C ARG A 12 5.69 4.57 -8.36
N LYS A 13 6.25 4.27 -9.53
CA LYS A 13 5.84 4.91 -10.79
C LYS A 13 4.37 4.64 -11.11
N ARG A 14 3.91 3.40 -10.91
CA ARG A 14 2.48 3.05 -11.07
C ARG A 14 1.60 3.73 -10.04
N ALA A 15 2.02 3.75 -8.78
CA ALA A 15 1.29 4.39 -7.70
C ALA A 15 1.19 5.91 -7.86
N HIS A 16 2.10 6.56 -8.60
CA HIS A 16 2.05 8.00 -8.85
C HIS A 16 0.71 8.45 -9.44
N ASN A 17 0.18 7.70 -10.40
CA ASN A 17 -1.07 8.03 -11.09
C ASN A 17 -2.34 7.58 -10.35
N LEU A 18 -2.20 6.82 -9.26
CA LEU A 18 -3.34 6.42 -8.45
C LEU A 18 -3.76 7.58 -7.55
N GLU A 19 -4.96 7.54 -6.98
CA GLU A 19 -5.33 8.42 -5.88
C GLU A 19 -5.43 7.63 -4.57
N PRO A 20 -5.16 8.25 -3.41
CA PRO A 20 -5.37 7.59 -2.13
C PRO A 20 -6.86 7.37 -1.89
N ILE A 21 -7.26 6.10 -1.91
CA ILE A 21 -8.65 5.66 -1.70
C ILE A 21 -9.02 5.58 -0.22
N PHE A 22 -8.03 5.38 0.67
CA PHE A 22 -8.22 5.39 2.12
C PHE A 22 -7.51 6.59 2.76
N ARG A 23 -8.09 7.07 3.86
CA ARG A 23 -7.55 8.18 4.64
C ARG A 23 -7.59 7.84 6.13
N ILE A 24 -6.48 8.10 6.82
CA ILE A 24 -6.32 7.87 8.25
C ILE A 24 -6.39 9.21 8.96
N GLY A 25 -7.41 9.38 9.80
CA GLY A 25 -7.70 10.63 10.50
C GLY A 25 -7.15 10.67 11.93
N LYS A 26 -7.79 11.49 12.77
CA LYS A 26 -7.43 11.68 14.17
C LYS A 26 -7.66 10.42 15.02
N GLU A 27 -8.66 9.61 14.66
CA GLU A 27 -8.95 8.32 15.30
C GLU A 27 -7.88 7.25 15.03
N GLY A 28 -6.90 7.55 14.17
CA GLY A 28 -5.84 6.62 13.83
C GLY A 28 -6.30 5.54 12.85
N PHE A 29 -5.54 4.44 12.81
CA PHE A 29 -5.90 3.26 12.03
C PHE A 29 -6.71 2.30 12.91
N SER A 30 -7.63 1.56 12.31
CA SER A 30 -8.45 0.54 12.98
C SER A 30 -8.45 -0.75 12.18
N GLU A 31 -8.82 -1.87 12.83
CA GLU A 31 -8.96 -3.17 12.16
C GLU A 31 -9.97 -3.13 11.01
N THR A 32 -11.07 -2.40 11.19
CA THR A 32 -12.08 -2.21 10.13
C THR A 32 -11.49 -1.50 8.92
N LEU A 33 -10.64 -0.49 9.14
CA LEU A 33 -9.94 0.19 8.06
C LEU A 33 -8.93 -0.75 7.39
N ALA A 34 -8.19 -1.54 8.16
CA ALA A 34 -7.24 -2.50 7.64
C ALA A 34 -7.92 -3.59 6.78
N GLN A 35 -9.07 -4.11 7.21
CA GLN A 35 -9.87 -5.04 6.40
C GLN A 35 -10.34 -4.39 5.10
N GLY A 36 -10.88 -3.16 5.15
CA GLY A 36 -11.27 -2.44 3.93
C GLY A 36 -10.08 -2.20 2.99
N VAL A 37 -8.92 -1.84 3.55
CA VAL A 37 -7.65 -1.70 2.80
C VAL A 37 -7.27 -3.02 2.13
N LEU A 38 -7.35 -4.15 2.84
CA LEU A 38 -7.07 -5.48 2.30
C LEU A 38 -8.04 -5.84 1.15
N GLU A 39 -9.34 -5.67 1.35
CA GLU A 39 -10.36 -5.97 0.35
C GLU A 39 -10.19 -5.15 -0.93
N ALA A 40 -9.81 -3.87 -0.79
CA ALA A 40 -9.52 -3.03 -1.95
C ALA A 40 -8.15 -3.35 -2.58
N LEU A 41 -7.19 -3.83 -1.80
CA LEU A 41 -5.84 -4.18 -2.23
C LEU A 41 -5.83 -5.48 -3.04
N ILE A 42 -6.61 -6.50 -2.67
CA ILE A 42 -6.64 -7.79 -3.39
C ILE A 42 -6.90 -7.62 -4.90
N PRO A 43 -8.00 -6.99 -5.35
CA PRO A 43 -8.28 -6.87 -6.79
C PRO A 43 -7.43 -5.81 -7.50
N ARG A 44 -6.86 -4.84 -6.78
CA ARG A 44 -6.08 -3.75 -7.36
C ARG A 44 -4.58 -3.99 -7.35
N GLU A 45 -4.11 -4.89 -6.49
CA GLU A 45 -2.72 -5.22 -6.16
C GLU A 45 -1.86 -4.07 -5.63
N LEU A 46 -2.25 -2.81 -5.87
CA LEU A 46 -1.53 -1.61 -5.50
C LEU A 46 -2.52 -0.51 -5.10
N ILE A 47 -2.39 0.00 -3.87
CA ILE A 47 -3.24 1.08 -3.37
C ILE A 47 -2.44 2.14 -2.62
N LYS A 48 -3.05 3.32 -2.46
CA LYS A 48 -2.52 4.42 -1.67
C LYS A 48 -3.41 4.72 -0.48
N VAL A 49 -2.80 4.94 0.67
CA VAL A 49 -3.47 5.33 1.92
C VAL A 49 -2.86 6.63 2.40
N LYS A 50 -3.68 7.65 2.67
CA LYS A 50 -3.20 8.98 3.08
C LYS A 50 -3.46 9.22 4.56
N ILE A 51 -2.42 9.55 5.31
CA ILE A 51 -2.54 10.00 6.69
C ILE A 51 -2.84 11.51 6.69
N LEU A 52 -3.95 11.89 7.28
CA LEU A 52 -4.36 13.29 7.41
C LEU A 52 -3.46 14.02 8.42
N GLN A 53 -3.35 15.34 8.27
CA GLN A 53 -2.46 16.16 9.12
C GLN A 53 -2.90 16.22 10.59
N ASN A 54 -4.18 15.97 10.86
CA ASN A 54 -4.74 15.91 12.20
C ASN A 54 -4.48 14.58 12.92
N SER A 55 -3.81 13.63 12.26
CA SER A 55 -3.38 12.38 12.88
C SER A 55 -2.00 12.56 13.50
N GLU A 56 -1.89 12.23 14.79
CA GLU A 56 -0.63 12.21 15.55
C GLU A 56 0.17 10.92 15.28
N ALA A 57 -0.39 9.97 14.54
CA ALA A 57 0.25 8.69 14.27
C ALA A 57 1.49 8.83 13.37
N ASP A 58 2.57 8.12 13.71
CA ASP A 58 3.75 8.07 12.87
C ASP A 58 3.48 7.29 11.59
N LYS A 59 3.82 7.90 10.45
CA LYS A 59 3.53 7.34 9.13
C LYS A 59 4.27 6.02 8.86
N ASN A 60 5.44 5.82 9.45
CA ASN A 60 6.20 4.58 9.30
C ASN A 60 5.56 3.50 10.18
N GLU A 61 5.29 3.80 11.45
CA GLU A 61 4.64 2.85 12.35
C GLU A 61 3.31 2.35 11.78
N VAL A 62 2.44 3.28 11.35
CA VAL A 62 1.15 2.95 10.74
C VAL A 62 1.34 2.14 9.45
N ALA A 63 2.35 2.46 8.64
CA ALA A 63 2.64 1.69 7.43
C ALA A 63 3.00 0.24 7.75
N TYR A 64 3.89 0.02 8.73
CA TYR A 64 4.32 -1.33 9.12
C TYR A 64 3.20 -2.11 9.80
N GLN A 65 2.43 -1.48 10.69
CA GLN A 65 1.28 -2.10 11.35
C GLN A 65 0.21 -2.57 10.36
N ILE A 66 -0.17 -1.70 9.40
CA ILE A 66 -1.14 -2.06 8.37
C ILE A 66 -0.57 -3.18 7.49
N ALA A 67 0.68 -3.05 7.05
CA ALA A 67 1.33 -4.05 6.20
C ALA A 67 1.38 -5.43 6.85
N GLU A 68 1.69 -5.48 8.15
CA GLU A 68 1.71 -6.72 8.93
C GLU A 68 0.29 -7.32 9.05
N MET A 69 -0.70 -6.50 9.42
CA MET A 69 -2.09 -6.94 9.61
C MET A 69 -2.73 -7.50 8.33
N ILE A 70 -2.40 -6.93 7.16
CA ILE A 70 -2.99 -7.33 5.88
C ILE A 70 -2.05 -8.23 5.05
N GLU A 71 -0.90 -8.61 5.59
CA GLU A 71 0.17 -9.34 4.91
C GLU A 71 0.50 -8.74 3.53
N ALA A 72 0.76 -7.43 3.51
CA ALA A 72 1.15 -6.68 2.33
C ALA A 72 2.56 -6.10 2.48
N GLU A 73 3.15 -5.70 1.36
CA GLU A 73 4.44 -5.02 1.37
C GLU A 73 4.28 -3.50 1.27
N VAL A 74 5.01 -2.78 2.13
CA VAL A 74 5.19 -1.32 2.02
C VAL A 74 6.17 -1.04 0.89
N VAL A 75 5.66 -0.50 -0.21
CA VAL A 75 6.47 -0.10 -1.37
C VAL A 75 7.27 1.17 -1.03
N GLY A 76 6.63 2.11 -0.34
CA GLY A 76 7.24 3.34 0.12
C GLY A 76 6.22 4.35 0.66
N ILE A 77 6.75 5.41 1.24
CA ILE A 77 5.98 6.49 1.86
C ILE A 77 6.37 7.79 1.15
N ILE A 78 5.38 8.50 0.60
CA ILE A 78 5.54 9.77 -0.10
C ILE A 78 4.79 10.84 0.70
N GLY A 79 5.52 11.70 1.40
CA GLY A 79 4.93 12.69 2.30
C GLY A 79 4.17 12.01 3.46
N ARG A 80 2.83 12.09 3.41
CA ARG A 80 1.89 11.39 4.32
C ARG A 80 1.06 10.32 3.61
N THR A 81 1.45 9.91 2.40
CA THR A 81 0.78 8.87 1.63
C THR A 81 1.63 7.61 1.63
N ILE A 82 1.07 6.49 2.06
CA ILE A 82 1.70 5.18 2.08
C ILE A 82 1.22 4.39 0.86
N ILE A 83 2.14 3.66 0.23
CA ILE A 83 1.86 2.80 -0.91
C ILE A 83 2.01 1.34 -0.48
N PHE A 84 0.92 0.57 -0.62
CA PHE A 84 0.88 -0.85 -0.29
C PHE A 84 0.74 -1.69 -1.56
N TYR A 85 1.40 -2.84 -1.56
CA TYR A 85 1.33 -3.82 -2.63
C TYR A 85 1.10 -5.22 -2.06
N LYS A 86 0.21 -5.99 -2.71
CA LYS A 86 0.01 -7.42 -2.45
C LYS A 86 -0.29 -8.09 -3.78
N GLU A 87 0.41 -9.19 -4.06
CA GLU A 87 0.16 -9.98 -5.27
C GLU A 87 -1.22 -10.63 -5.19
N ASN A 88 -2.01 -10.49 -6.26
CA ASN A 88 -3.27 -11.19 -6.39
C ASN A 88 -3.01 -12.61 -6.90
N GLN A 89 -3.48 -13.62 -6.16
CA GLN A 89 -3.27 -15.03 -6.52
C GLN A 89 -4.22 -15.51 -7.62
N ASP A 90 -5.42 -14.95 -7.72
CA ASP A 90 -6.44 -15.32 -8.70
C ASP A 90 -6.25 -14.61 -10.05
N LYS A 91 -6.05 -13.28 -10.02
CA LYS A 91 -5.98 -12.43 -11.21
C LYS A 91 -4.81 -11.43 -11.12
N PRO A 92 -3.56 -11.91 -11.19
CA PRO A 92 -2.40 -11.05 -11.14
C PRO A 92 -2.34 -10.17 -12.40
N THR A 93 -2.31 -8.85 -12.24
CA THR A 93 -2.16 -7.88 -13.34
C THR A 93 -0.84 -7.14 -13.19
N ILE A 94 -0.70 -6.37 -12.11
CA ILE A 94 0.52 -5.66 -11.74
C ILE A 94 1.64 -6.66 -11.45
N SER A 95 1.31 -7.80 -10.82
CA SER A 95 2.30 -8.84 -10.52
C SER A 95 2.93 -9.46 -11.77
N LEU A 96 2.18 -9.57 -12.87
CA LEU A 96 2.71 -10.04 -14.15
C LEU A 96 3.71 -9.04 -14.75
N GLU A 97 3.36 -7.75 -14.73
CA GLU A 97 4.26 -6.69 -15.19
C GLU A 97 5.52 -6.61 -14.32
N LEU A 98 5.37 -6.85 -13.01
CA LEU A 98 6.47 -6.84 -12.05
C LEU A 98 7.44 -8.02 -12.23
N LYS A 99 6.96 -9.15 -12.75
CA LYS A 99 7.79 -10.30 -13.16
C LYS A 99 8.62 -10.00 -14.42
N ALA A 100 8.14 -9.09 -15.28
CA ALA A 100 8.89 -8.63 -16.45
C ALA A 100 10.01 -7.63 -16.11
N VAL A 101 10.00 -7.03 -14.92
CA VAL A 101 11.06 -6.12 -14.44
C VAL A 101 12.28 -6.95 -13.98
N LYS A 102 13.31 -7.01 -14.83
CA LYS A 102 14.63 -7.63 -14.57
C LYS A 102 15.47 -6.85 -13.54
#